data_AF-I4Z776-F1
#
_entry.id   AF-I4Z776-F1
#
_cell.length_a   1.000
_cell.length_b   1.000
_cell.length_c   1.000
_cell.angle_alpha   90.00
_cell.angle_beta   90.00
_cell.angle_gamma   90.00
#
_symmetry.space_group_name_H-M   'P 1'
#
loop_
_entity.id
_entity.type
_entity.pdbx_description
1 polymer ?
#
loop_
_entity_poly.entity_id
_entity_poly.type
_entity_poly.pdbx_seq_one_letter_code
_entity_poly.pdbx_strand_id
1 'polypeptide(L)'
;MDLHKDLSRRLHLPEIEERSFELMADEKLQNTFLHLLFHDEDKRVVENVAWIFTHLNSAELYFIHDRCDECIRLAIETKSETLRRLLFTLLLKMPLPKEGVGLELFDFCLEVMILVKHPVGIRAQAIYLAYNLCKDYPELLRELEVNIQQLSYEGLKPGLRHAQRKVLSLIQKTNKL
;
A
#
# COMPACT_ATOMS: atom_id res chain seq x y z
N MET A 1 -29.64 4.85 -7.01
CA MET A 1 -28.57 5.85 -7.20
C MET A 1 -27.55 5.23 -8.14
N ASP A 2 -27.04 5.98 -9.11
CA ASP A 2 -25.98 5.49 -10.00
C ASP A 2 -24.66 5.53 -9.23
N LEU A 3 -24.20 4.36 -8.79
CA LEU A 3 -23.00 4.20 -7.96
C LEU A 3 -21.75 4.74 -8.68
N HIS A 4 -21.60 4.45 -9.97
CA HIS A 4 -20.45 4.91 -10.73
C HIS A 4 -20.41 6.45 -10.79
N LYS A 5 -21.56 7.08 -11.07
CA LYS A 5 -21.68 8.54 -11.06
C LYS A 5 -21.39 9.16 -9.68
N ASP A 6 -21.73 8.46 -8.61
CA ASP A 6 -21.39 8.89 -7.25
C ASP A 6 -19.89 8.75 -6.95
N LEU A 7 -19.25 7.68 -7.41
CA LEU A 7 -17.81 7.46 -7.23
C LEU A 7 -16.96 8.32 -8.18
N SER A 8 -17.52 8.90 -9.24
CA SER A 8 -16.76 9.76 -10.17
C SER A 8 -16.59 11.20 -9.68
N ARG A 9 -17.34 11.62 -8.66
CA ARG A 9 -17.16 12.94 -8.02
C ARG A 9 -16.10 12.90 -6.93
N ARG A 10 -15.76 14.06 -6.38
CA ARG A 10 -14.95 14.13 -5.17
C ARG A 10 -15.81 13.70 -3.98
N LEU A 11 -15.34 12.69 -3.25
CA LEU A 11 -15.92 12.27 -1.99
C LEU A 11 -15.21 12.99 -0.82
N HIS A 12 -15.95 13.15 0.27
CA HIS A 12 -15.46 13.64 1.55
C HIS A 12 -15.43 12.51 2.58
N LEU A 13 -14.66 12.71 3.66
CA LEU A 13 -14.43 11.67 4.67
C LEU A 13 -15.72 11.00 5.21
N PRO A 14 -16.81 11.73 5.55
CA PRO A 14 -18.04 11.09 6.02
C PRO A 14 -18.66 10.15 4.99
N GLU A 15 -18.56 10.49 3.71
CA GLU A 15 -19.11 9.69 2.62
C GLU A 15 -18.25 8.43 2.41
N ILE A 16 -16.94 8.54 2.61
CA ILE A 16 -16.04 7.38 2.56
C ILE A 16 -16.32 6.42 3.71
N GLU A 17 -16.52 6.94 4.92
CA GLU A 17 -16.87 6.15 6.10
C GLU A 17 -18.22 5.46 5.92
N GLU A 18 -19.25 6.18 5.44
CA GLU A 18 -20.56 5.63 5.09
C GLU A 18 -20.43 4.49 4.06
N ARG A 19 -19.71 4.72 2.96
CA ARG A 19 -19.49 3.69 1.92
C ARG A 19 -18.71 2.50 2.45
N SER A 20 -17.75 2.70 3.35
CA SER A 20 -17.01 1.60 3.98
C SER A 20 -17.91 0.73 4.85
N PHE A 21 -18.89 1.33 5.54
CA PHE A 21 -19.88 0.61 6.34
C PHE A 21 -20.85 -0.18 5.45
N GLU A 22 -21.39 0.44 4.40
CA GLU A 22 -22.28 -0.22 3.43
C GLU A 22 -21.60 -1.42 2.76
N LEU A 23 -20.34 -1.25 2.35
CA LEU A 23 -19.52 -2.29 1.74
C LEU A 23 -19.38 -3.54 2.61
N MET A 24 -19.27 -3.38 3.93
CA MET A 24 -19.15 -4.51 4.85
C MET A 24 -20.47 -5.29 5.02
N ALA A 25 -21.60 -4.69 4.69
CA ALA A 25 -22.92 -5.32 4.81
C ALA A 25 -23.40 -6.01 3.52
N ASP A 26 -22.73 -5.81 2.38
CA ASP A 26 -23.21 -6.28 1.07
C ASP A 26 -22.07 -6.89 0.21
N GLU A 27 -22.09 -8.22 0.07
CA GLU A 27 -21.16 -8.98 -0.77
C GLU A 27 -21.26 -8.61 -2.27
N LYS A 28 -22.44 -8.24 -2.76
CA LYS A 28 -22.59 -7.77 -4.15
C LYS A 28 -21.90 -6.43 -4.33
N LEU A 29 -21.98 -5.56 -3.33
CA LEU A 29 -21.28 -4.29 -3.33
C LEU A 29 -19.76 -4.49 -3.27
N GLN A 30 -19.28 -5.46 -2.50
CA GLN A 30 -17.85 -5.86 -2.50
C GLN A 30 -17.37 -6.26 -3.88
N ASN A 31 -18.08 -7.18 -4.54
CA ASN A 31 -17.76 -7.61 -5.90
C ASN A 31 -17.80 -6.44 -6.90
N THR A 32 -18.76 -5.54 -6.75
CA THR A 32 -18.86 -4.33 -7.57
C THR A 32 -17.64 -3.43 -7.37
N PHE A 33 -17.24 -3.15 -6.13
CA PHE A 33 -16.09 -2.29 -5.84
C PHE A 33 -14.78 -2.95 -6.27
N LEU A 34 -14.63 -4.26 -6.13
CA LEU A 34 -13.48 -4.99 -6.68
C LEU A 34 -13.40 -4.82 -8.20
N HIS A 35 -14.53 -4.98 -8.90
CA HIS A 35 -14.57 -4.77 -10.35
C HIS A 35 -14.16 -3.33 -10.71
N LEU A 36 -14.67 -2.33 -9.99
CA LEU A 36 -14.31 -0.93 -10.20
C LEU A 36 -12.83 -0.64 -9.92
N LEU A 37 -12.24 -1.25 -8.88
CA LEU A 37 -10.83 -1.05 -8.54
C LEU A 37 -9.89 -1.55 -9.65
N PHE A 38 -10.20 -2.70 -10.25
CA PHE A 38 -9.29 -3.38 -11.18
C PHE A 38 -9.59 -3.12 -12.66
N HIS A 39 -10.80 -2.67 -13.00
CA HIS A 39 -11.24 -2.60 -14.40
C HIS A 39 -11.86 -1.28 -14.82
N ASP A 40 -12.07 -0.33 -13.90
CA ASP A 40 -12.62 0.98 -14.27
C ASP A 40 -11.54 1.89 -14.89
N GLU A 41 -11.92 2.63 -15.93
CA GLU A 41 -11.02 3.56 -16.62
C GLU A 41 -11.04 4.97 -16.01
N ASP A 42 -12.09 5.31 -15.23
CA ASP A 42 -12.17 6.58 -14.52
C ASP A 42 -11.26 6.55 -13.30
N LYS A 43 -10.12 7.23 -13.44
CA LYS A 43 -9.14 7.43 -12.37
C LYS A 43 -9.78 7.83 -11.03
N ARG A 44 -10.81 8.69 -11.02
CA ARG A 44 -11.43 9.15 -9.77
C ARG A 44 -12.23 8.04 -9.11
N VAL A 45 -12.92 7.22 -9.90
CA VAL A 45 -13.66 6.05 -9.40
C VAL A 45 -12.68 5.08 -8.73
N VAL A 46 -11.61 4.70 -9.44
CA VAL A 46 -10.57 3.78 -8.92
C VAL A 46 -9.94 4.33 -7.62
N GLU A 47 -9.58 5.61 -7.60
CA GLU A 47 -8.99 6.24 -6.41
C GLU A 47 -9.97 6.31 -5.22
N ASN A 48 -11.24 6.62 -5.47
CA ASN A 48 -12.25 6.66 -4.41
C ASN A 48 -12.52 5.25 -3.84
N VAL A 49 -12.61 4.23 -4.69
CA VAL A 49 -12.74 2.83 -4.26
C VAL A 49 -11.55 2.41 -3.40
N ALA A 50 -10.32 2.67 -3.88
CA ALA A 50 -9.12 2.38 -3.10
C ALA A 50 -9.13 3.13 -1.76
N TRP A 51 -9.60 4.39 -1.73
CA TRP A 51 -9.69 5.18 -0.50
C TRP A 51 -10.71 4.63 0.49
N ILE A 52 -11.86 4.16 0.01
CA ILE A 52 -12.85 3.44 0.83
C ILE A 52 -12.21 2.22 1.49
N PHE A 53 -11.49 1.40 0.72
CA PHE A 53 -10.81 0.23 1.27
C PHE A 53 -9.76 0.61 2.34
N THR A 54 -9.12 1.78 2.23
CA THR A 54 -8.13 2.19 3.26
C THR A 54 -8.74 2.48 4.63
N HIS A 55 -10.07 2.64 4.73
CA HIS A 55 -10.75 2.83 6.02
C HIS A 55 -11.09 1.52 6.72
N LEU A 56 -11.01 0.40 6.00
CA LEU A 56 -11.22 -0.92 6.55
C LEU A 56 -10.00 -1.38 7.36
N ASN A 57 -10.23 -2.15 8.42
CA ASN A 57 -9.19 -2.82 9.18
C ASN A 57 -8.78 -4.16 8.52
N SER A 58 -7.73 -4.82 9.04
CA SER A 58 -7.22 -6.07 8.46
C SER A 58 -8.21 -7.23 8.44
N ALA A 59 -9.15 -7.29 9.39
CA ALA A 59 -10.19 -8.33 9.40
C ALA A 59 -11.28 -8.04 8.35
N GLU A 60 -11.65 -6.76 8.21
CA GLU A 60 -12.62 -6.30 7.20
C GLU A 60 -12.09 -6.45 5.77
N LEU A 61 -10.78 -6.33 5.55
CA LEU A 61 -10.14 -6.52 4.24
C LEU A 61 -10.04 -7.99 3.79
N TYR A 62 -10.56 -8.95 4.55
CA TYR A 62 -10.45 -10.37 4.21
C TYR A 62 -10.98 -10.69 2.80
N PHE A 63 -12.04 -10.01 2.35
CA PHE A 63 -12.67 -10.25 1.04
C PHE A 63 -11.78 -9.88 -0.17
N ILE A 64 -10.71 -9.10 0.02
CA ILE A 64 -9.77 -8.73 -1.06
C ILE A 64 -8.43 -9.48 -0.96
N HIS A 65 -8.22 -10.32 0.07
CA HIS A 65 -6.95 -11.01 0.27
C HIS A 65 -6.58 -11.94 -0.89
N ASP A 66 -7.55 -12.58 -1.56
CA ASP A 66 -7.34 -13.42 -2.74
C ASP A 66 -7.00 -12.61 -4.01
N ARG A 67 -7.10 -11.28 -3.94
CA ARG A 67 -6.71 -10.32 -4.99
C ARG A 67 -5.46 -9.52 -4.61
N CYS A 68 -4.69 -9.98 -3.61
CA CYS A 68 -3.45 -9.32 -3.17
C CYS A 68 -2.47 -9.11 -4.34
N ASP A 69 -2.25 -10.14 -5.15
CA ASP A 69 -1.38 -10.08 -6.32
C ASP A 69 -1.80 -8.99 -7.34
N GLU A 70 -3.11 -8.81 -7.53
CA GLU A 70 -3.67 -7.77 -8.42
C GLU A 70 -3.48 -6.38 -7.81
N CYS A 71 -3.66 -6.23 -6.49
CA CYS A 71 -3.36 -4.98 -5.79
C CYS A 71 -1.88 -4.60 -5.93
N ILE A 72 -0.98 -5.59 -5.86
CA ILE A 72 0.46 -5.37 -6.02
C ILE A 72 0.77 -4.91 -7.45
N ARG A 73 0.30 -5.64 -8.47
CA ARG A 73 0.50 -5.26 -9.88
C ARG A 73 -0.01 -3.84 -10.14
N LEU A 74 -1.23 -3.52 -9.67
CA LEU A 74 -1.80 -2.18 -9.82
C LEU A 74 -0.95 -1.10 -9.13
N ALA A 75 -0.35 -1.39 -7.97
CA ALA A 75 0.49 -0.45 -7.25
C ALA A 75 1.83 -0.16 -7.95
N ILE A 76 2.42 -1.18 -8.58
CA ILE A 76 3.65 -1.08 -9.38
C ILE A 76 3.36 -0.29 -10.68
N GLU A 77 2.30 -0.66 -11.39
CA GLU A 77 2.01 -0.16 -12.75
C GLU A 77 1.38 1.24 -12.77
N THR A 78 0.62 1.63 -11.74
CA THR A 78 -0.12 2.90 -11.76
C THR A 78 0.81 4.09 -11.91
N LYS A 79 0.40 5.10 -12.70
CA LYS A 79 1.08 6.41 -12.78
C LYS A 79 0.55 7.43 -11.76
N SER A 80 -0.52 7.09 -11.03
CA SER A 80 -1.08 7.99 -10.02
C SER A 80 -0.41 7.79 -8.67
N GLU A 81 0.33 8.80 -8.20
CA GLU A 81 0.88 8.79 -6.83
C GLU A 81 -0.22 8.67 -5.77
N THR A 82 -1.42 9.23 -6.02
CA THR A 82 -2.57 9.09 -5.11
C THR A 82 -2.98 7.63 -5.00
N LEU A 83 -3.22 6.96 -6.13
CA LEU A 83 -3.62 5.56 -6.15
C LEU A 83 -2.53 4.67 -5.53
N ARG A 84 -1.25 4.88 -5.89
CA ARG A 84 -0.13 4.12 -5.31
C ARG A 84 -0.08 4.24 -3.79
N ARG A 85 -0.23 5.46 -3.25
CA ARG A 85 -0.27 5.70 -1.81
C ARG A 85 -1.42 4.96 -1.12
N LEU A 86 -2.59 4.91 -1.75
CA LEU A 86 -3.75 4.18 -1.25
C LEU A 86 -3.50 2.68 -1.27
N LEU A 87 -3.03 2.13 -2.39
CA LEU A 87 -2.70 0.70 -2.52
C LEU A 87 -1.61 0.28 -1.54
N PHE A 88 -0.55 1.08 -1.35
CA PHE A 88 0.46 0.81 -0.33
C PHE A 88 -0.14 0.79 1.08
N THR A 89 -1.16 1.61 1.36
CA THR A 89 -1.87 1.60 2.64
C THR A 89 -2.67 0.31 2.83
N LEU A 90 -3.30 -0.19 1.75
CA LEU A 90 -4.01 -1.48 1.76
C LEU A 90 -3.05 -2.65 1.97
N LEU A 91 -1.98 -2.70 1.18
CA LEU A 91 -0.98 -3.76 1.22
C LEU A 91 -0.32 -3.89 2.59
N LEU A 92 -0.14 -2.79 3.33
CA LEU A 92 0.37 -2.81 4.71
C LEU A 92 -0.57 -3.50 5.71
N LYS A 93 -1.85 -3.69 5.36
CA LYS A 93 -2.86 -4.35 6.19
C LYS A 93 -3.15 -5.79 5.77
N MET A 94 -2.60 -6.24 4.63
CA MET A 94 -2.88 -7.53 4.01
C MET A 94 -1.73 -8.53 4.25
N PRO A 95 -2.00 -9.84 4.21
CA PRO A 95 -0.95 -10.85 4.12
C PRO A 95 -0.28 -10.77 2.74
N LEU A 96 1.00 -10.36 2.73
CA LEU A 96 1.75 -10.22 1.48
C LEU A 96 2.34 -11.58 1.03
N PRO A 97 2.29 -11.91 -0.27
CA PRO A 97 3.04 -13.02 -0.81
C PRO A 97 4.54 -12.75 -0.63
N LYS A 98 5.29 -13.81 -0.32
CA LYS A 98 6.74 -13.73 -0.08
C LYS A 98 7.58 -14.09 -1.31
N GLU A 99 6.94 -14.56 -2.36
CA GLU A 99 7.54 -15.03 -3.60
C GLU A 99 6.80 -14.41 -4.80
N GLY A 100 7.34 -14.58 -6.01
CA GLY A 100 6.75 -14.08 -7.24
C GLY A 100 6.51 -12.57 -7.18
N VAL A 101 5.26 -12.15 -7.31
CA VAL A 101 4.85 -10.73 -7.27
C VAL A 101 5.22 -10.04 -5.95
N GLY A 102 5.39 -10.79 -4.86
CA GLY A 102 5.91 -10.26 -3.60
C GLY A 102 7.36 -9.78 -3.70
N LEU A 103 8.21 -10.51 -4.44
CA LEU A 103 9.59 -10.10 -4.69
C LEU A 103 9.64 -8.93 -5.68
N GLU A 104 8.77 -8.92 -6.70
CA GLU A 104 8.63 -7.78 -7.61
C GLU A 104 8.27 -6.50 -6.85
N LEU A 105 7.36 -6.59 -5.87
CA LEU A 105 7.04 -5.45 -4.99
C LEU A 105 8.20 -5.05 -4.09
N PHE A 106 8.98 -6.01 -3.59
CA PHE A 106 10.14 -5.73 -2.77
C PHE A 106 11.16 -4.90 -3.54
N ASP A 107 11.54 -5.34 -4.75
CA ASP A 107 12.46 -4.62 -5.63
C ASP A 107 11.93 -3.22 -5.98
N PHE A 108 10.64 -3.13 -6.31
CA PHE A 108 9.98 -1.85 -6.56
C PHE A 108 10.04 -0.92 -5.34
N CYS A 109 9.85 -1.44 -4.13
CA CYS A 109 9.94 -0.65 -2.90
C CYS A 109 11.36 -0.12 -2.66
N LEU A 110 12.40 -0.91 -2.96
CA LEU A 110 13.81 -0.50 -2.87
C LEU A 110 14.09 0.68 -3.82
N GLU A 111 13.62 0.62 -5.06
CA GLU A 111 13.73 1.75 -6.00
C GLU A 111 12.99 2.99 -5.46
N VAL A 112 11.71 2.81 -5.09
CA VAL A 112 10.84 3.92 -4.66
C VAL A 112 11.40 4.64 -3.44
N MET A 113 11.92 3.93 -2.45
CA MET A 113 12.41 4.56 -1.21
C MET A 113 13.63 5.47 -1.45
N ILE A 114 14.46 5.17 -2.45
CA ILE A 114 15.68 5.94 -2.77
C ILE A 114 15.35 7.12 -3.68
N LEU A 115 14.48 6.95 -4.68
CA LEU A 115 14.22 7.98 -5.68
C LEU A 115 13.49 9.20 -5.12
N VAL A 116 14.18 10.35 -5.10
CA VAL A 116 13.68 11.62 -4.54
C VAL A 116 12.47 12.17 -5.30
N LYS A 117 12.22 11.72 -6.53
CA LYS A 117 11.03 12.09 -7.33
C LYS A 117 9.72 11.70 -6.64
N HIS A 118 9.72 10.66 -5.81
CA HIS A 118 8.51 10.20 -5.12
C HIS A 118 8.19 11.04 -3.88
N PRO A 119 6.90 11.29 -3.61
CA PRO A 119 6.45 11.91 -2.36
C PRO A 119 6.97 11.17 -1.12
N VAL A 120 7.33 11.93 -0.08
CA VAL A 120 7.89 11.38 1.16
C VAL A 120 7.00 10.33 1.82
N GLY A 121 5.67 10.49 1.75
CA GLY A 121 4.74 9.49 2.29
C GLY A 121 4.87 8.13 1.60
N ILE A 122 4.96 8.12 0.27
CA ILE A 122 5.09 6.89 -0.53
C ILE A 122 6.45 6.24 -0.27
N ARG A 123 7.52 7.03 -0.21
CA ARG A 123 8.86 6.54 0.15
C ARG A 123 8.90 5.91 1.55
N ALA A 124 8.20 6.51 2.52
CA ALA A 124 8.08 5.96 3.86
C ALA A 124 7.27 4.65 3.87
N GLN A 125 6.16 4.57 3.12
CA GLN A 125 5.38 3.34 2.97
C GLN A 125 6.18 2.21 2.32
N ALA A 126 6.99 2.53 1.30
CA ALA A 126 7.86 1.56 0.65
C ALA A 126 8.86 0.93 1.63
N ILE A 127 9.43 1.70 2.56
CA ILE A 127 10.30 1.17 3.63
C ILE A 127 9.54 0.16 4.52
N TYR A 128 8.30 0.45 4.89
CA TYR A 128 7.49 -0.47 5.71
C TYR A 128 7.06 -1.73 4.94
N LEU A 129 6.67 -1.59 3.67
CA LEU A 129 6.30 -2.72 2.81
C LEU A 129 7.50 -3.63 2.58
N ALA A 130 8.66 -3.08 2.22
CA ALA A 130 9.88 -3.85 2.02
C ALA A 130 10.22 -4.68 3.27
N TYR A 131 10.13 -4.09 4.47
CA TYR A 131 10.31 -4.84 5.71
C TYR A 131 9.27 -5.97 5.87
N ASN A 132 7.99 -5.71 5.64
CA ASN A 132 6.95 -6.73 5.78
C ASN A 132 7.11 -7.90 4.80
N LEU A 133 7.63 -7.65 3.60
CA LEU A 133 7.94 -8.67 2.60
C LEU A 133 9.15 -9.53 3.00
N CYS A 134 10.16 -8.94 3.63
CA CYS A 134 11.43 -9.63 3.89
C CYS A 134 11.70 -10.02 5.35
N LYS A 135 10.87 -9.64 6.33
CA LYS A 135 11.14 -9.80 7.78
C LYS A 135 11.48 -11.22 8.25
N ASP A 136 11.17 -12.25 7.47
CA ASP A 136 11.43 -13.65 7.79
C ASP A 136 12.65 -14.22 7.02
N TYR A 137 13.35 -13.37 6.24
CA TYR A 137 14.45 -13.73 5.33
C TYR A 137 15.71 -12.92 5.66
N PRO A 138 16.68 -13.48 6.42
CA PRO A 138 17.87 -12.76 6.89
C PRO A 138 18.72 -12.10 5.78
N GLU A 139 18.79 -12.71 4.61
CA GLU A 139 19.48 -12.21 3.43
C GLU A 139 18.81 -10.95 2.86
N LEU A 140 17.49 -10.98 2.71
CA LEU A 140 16.71 -9.83 2.22
C LEU A 140 16.64 -8.71 3.27
N LEU A 141 16.68 -9.04 4.57
CA LEU A 141 16.80 -8.03 5.63
C LEU A 141 18.13 -7.27 5.56
N ARG A 142 19.23 -7.97 5.27
CA ARG A 142 20.54 -7.32 5.08
C ARG A 142 20.52 -6.40 3.86
N GLU A 143 19.92 -6.83 2.76
CA GLU A 143 19.76 -6.00 1.56
C GLU A 143 18.92 -4.73 1.87
N LEU A 144 17.80 -4.89 2.56
CA LEU A 144 16.97 -3.77 2.98
C LEU A 144 17.74 -2.81 3.89
N GLU A 145 18.49 -3.33 4.86
CA GLU A 145 19.30 -2.52 5.77
C GLU A 145 20.31 -1.65 5.00
N VAL A 146 21.03 -2.23 4.03
CA VAL A 146 21.99 -1.50 3.18
C VAL A 146 21.28 -0.37 2.43
N ASN A 147 20.16 -0.64 1.77
CA ASN A 147 19.40 0.36 1.02
C ASN A 147 18.87 1.49 1.93
N ILE A 148 18.39 1.16 3.14
CA ILE A 148 17.91 2.15 4.11
C ILE A 148 19.06 3.02 4.64
N GLN A 149 20.25 2.44 4.84
CA GLN A 149 21.44 3.19 5.30
C GLN A 149 21.98 4.15 4.24
N GLN A 150 21.76 3.88 2.95
CA GLN A 150 22.10 4.78 1.84
C GLN A 150 21.24 6.04 1.77
N LEU A 151 20.10 6.08 2.48
CA LEU A 151 19.28 7.30 2.58
C LEU A 151 20.09 8.38 3.32
N SER A 152 20.64 9.35 2.56
CA SER A 152 21.56 10.38 3.06
C SER A 152 20.97 11.18 4.21
N TYR A 153 21.63 11.20 5.36
CA TYR A 153 21.11 11.83 6.58
C TYR A 153 20.94 13.36 6.50
N GLU A 154 21.64 14.02 5.59
CA GLU A 154 21.53 15.45 5.32
C GLU A 154 20.31 15.71 4.43
N GLY A 155 19.28 16.36 4.99
CA GLY A 155 18.07 16.73 4.25
C GLY A 155 16.91 15.72 4.28
N LEU A 156 17.02 14.58 4.98
CA LEU A 156 15.87 13.67 5.14
C LEU A 156 14.71 14.36 5.86
N LYS A 157 13.57 14.44 5.16
CA LYS A 157 12.32 14.96 5.73
C LYS A 157 11.87 14.11 6.93
N PRO A 158 11.21 14.69 7.95
CA PRO A 158 10.88 14.00 9.19
C PRO A 158 10.17 12.65 9.02
N GLY A 159 9.19 12.56 8.12
CA GLY A 159 8.45 11.32 7.88
C GLY A 159 9.31 10.16 7.37
N LEU A 160 10.25 10.44 6.46
CA LEU A 160 11.15 9.42 5.92
C LEU A 160 12.18 8.97 6.98
N ARG A 161 12.69 9.92 7.76
CA ARG A 161 13.59 9.64 8.90
C ARG A 161 12.92 8.76 9.95
N HIS A 162 11.63 8.98 10.21
CA HIS A 162 10.87 8.14 11.12
C HIS A 162 10.77 6.69 10.62
N ALA A 163 10.39 6.49 9.36
CA ALA A 163 10.30 5.16 8.76
C ALA A 163 11.64 4.41 8.77
N GLN A 164 12.73 5.08 8.35
CA GLN A 164 14.10 4.55 8.42
C GLN A 164 14.44 4.07 9.82
N ARG A 165 14.32 4.94 10.84
CA ARG A 165 14.67 4.59 12.24
C ARG A 165 13.81 3.45 12.76
N LYS A 166 12.52 3.46 12.44
CA LYS A 166 11.58 2.44 12.89
C LYS A 166 11.95 1.07 12.30
N VAL A 167 12.20 0.99 11.00
CA VAL A 167 12.55 -0.28 10.34
C VAL A 167 13.93 -0.77 10.74
N LEU A 168 14.96 0.08 10.82
CA LEU A 168 16.27 -0.34 11.34
C LEU A 168 16.17 -0.91 12.76
N SER A 169 15.34 -0.31 13.62
CA SER A 169 15.08 -0.85 14.96
C SER A 169 14.36 -2.19 14.93
N LEU A 170 13.46 -2.43 13.97
CA LEU A 170 12.79 -3.72 13.79
C LEU A 170 13.76 -4.80 13.29
N ILE A 171 14.61 -4.49 12.30
CA ILE A 171 15.65 -5.40 11.79
C ILE A 171 16.58 -5.84 12.93
N GLN A 172 17.06 -4.90 13.75
CA GLN A 172 17.91 -5.20 14.90
C GLN A 172 17.24 -6.09 15.95
N LYS A 173 15.91 -6.03 16.09
CA LYS A 173 15.16 -6.91 17.00
C LYS A 173 15.01 -8.31 16.41
N THR A 174 14.75 -8.40 15.11
CA THR A 174 14.66 -9.69 14.39
C THR A 174 15.98 -10.46 14.47
N ASN A 175 17.13 -9.78 14.29
CA ASN A 175 18.46 -10.41 14.33
C ASN A 175 18.93 -10.86 15.73
N LYS A 176 18.20 -10.51 16.80
CA LYS A 176 18.53 -10.89 18.20
C LYS A 176 17.76 -12.12 18.67
N LEU A 177 16.82 -12.62 17.87
CA LEU A 177 16.06 -13.84 18.09
C LEU A 177 16.74 -15.01 17.37
#